data_AF-A0A2S7RQF6-F1
#
_entry.id   AF-A0A2S7RQF6-F1
#
_cell.length_a   1.000
_cell.length_b   1.000
_cell.length_c   1.000
_cell.angle_alpha   90.00
_cell.angle_beta   90.00
_cell.angle_gamma   90.00
#
_symmetry.space_group_name_H-M   'P 1'
#
loop_
_entity.id
_entity.type
_entity.pdbx_description
1 polymer ?
#
loop_
_entity_poly.entity_id
_entity_poly.type
_entity_poly.pdbx_seq_one_letter_code
_entity_poly.pdbx_strand_id
1 'polypeptide(L)'
;MTFFPFVDPNRRPQAKIRKMTEELTQKFQAIDPDLTLIHNDNFIDYGPEIFPQLSSIYWDPRVLNHPMEHFVYSEYLLRYRGYPLYWFTPYDEQIYEYYRKPSGASDSSRQAVKVIDRAILKVIHDYQVHNLFYWKDLFTEKQLEQERLKPYNRPSQFIGPGELVSSPISFTDPKHRPLAAVEQNTEFLETQLNQLDSRLSVIRDDSYIDFDPEVGFFFAEFPYDPEEDEPNDPRRYLSNEEYTISYGGISLFVCSPYQLGYGIHGDFYNEWMFNTDYLSLSEQLNNSILAIIYQYQQNNLYYWRNVYTPEMFQKEINEYKDRETWRLDRSV
;
A
#
# COMPACT_ATOMS: atom_id res chain seq x y z
N MET A 1 2.87 8.94 15.54
CA MET A 1 4.22 8.35 15.58
C MET A 1 4.12 7.03 16.29
N THR A 2 3.96 5.93 15.57
CA THR A 2 3.98 4.59 16.14
C THR A 2 5.39 4.04 15.94
N PHE A 3 6.07 3.85 17.05
CA PHE A 3 7.40 3.28 17.16
C PHE A 3 7.27 1.77 16.92
N PHE A 4 7.76 1.27 15.79
CA PHE A 4 8.04 -0.16 15.65
C PHE A 4 9.01 -0.55 16.77
N PRO A 5 8.68 -1.51 17.66
CA PRO A 5 9.56 -1.91 18.75
C PRO A 5 10.80 -2.68 18.23
N PHE A 6 10.86 -2.99 16.95
CA PHE A 6 12.04 -3.55 16.31
C PHE A 6 13.05 -2.44 15.98
N VAL A 7 13.88 -2.10 16.97
CA VAL A 7 15.11 -1.35 16.72
C VAL A 7 16.12 -2.36 16.21
N ASP A 8 16.10 -2.61 14.89
CA ASP A 8 17.18 -3.39 14.26
C ASP A 8 18.50 -2.63 14.48
N PRO A 9 19.49 -3.22 15.18
CA PRO A 9 20.76 -2.56 15.44
C PRO A 9 21.54 -2.23 14.15
N ASN A 10 21.15 -2.82 13.01
CA ASN A 10 21.74 -2.57 11.71
C ASN A 10 21.08 -1.41 10.96
N ARG A 11 19.98 -0.82 11.47
CA ARG A 11 19.30 0.29 10.80
C ARG A 11 20.17 1.55 10.81
N ARG A 12 20.39 2.16 9.64
CA ARG A 12 21.07 3.47 9.53
C ARG A 12 20.36 4.52 10.41
N PRO A 13 21.11 5.43 11.07
CA PRO A 13 20.52 6.47 11.90
C PRO A 13 19.50 7.32 11.13
N GLN A 14 18.28 7.43 11.65
CA GLN A 14 17.16 8.12 10.98
C GLN A 14 17.47 9.58 10.64
N ALA A 15 18.23 10.28 11.47
CA ALA A 15 18.68 11.65 11.20
C ALA A 15 19.60 11.73 9.97
N LYS A 16 20.44 10.70 9.73
CA LYS A 16 21.28 10.63 8.53
C LYS A 16 20.46 10.35 7.29
N ILE A 17 19.47 9.45 7.39
CA ILE A 17 18.55 9.14 6.30
C ILE A 17 17.78 10.39 5.87
N ARG A 18 17.16 11.12 6.81
CA ARG A 18 16.45 12.38 6.51
C ARG A 18 17.33 13.38 5.75
N LYS A 19 18.56 13.57 6.21
CA LYS A 19 19.52 14.45 5.54
C LYS A 19 19.85 13.97 4.13
N MET A 20 20.08 12.67 3.95
CA MET A 20 20.31 12.09 2.61
C MET A 20 19.09 12.25 1.71
N THR A 21 17.88 12.03 2.21
CA THR A 21 16.62 12.23 1.46
C THR A 21 16.48 13.68 1.00
N GLU A 22 16.78 14.66 1.86
CA GLU A 22 16.78 16.08 1.50
C GLU A 22 17.80 16.39 0.40
N GLU A 23 19.04 15.89 0.54
CA GLU A 23 20.11 16.06 -0.46
C GLU A 23 19.75 15.40 -1.80
N LEU A 24 19.17 14.20 -1.78
CA LEU A 24 18.72 13.50 -2.98
C LEU A 24 17.57 14.22 -3.66
N THR A 25 16.60 14.68 -2.88
CA THR A 25 15.45 15.46 -3.39
C THR A 25 15.94 16.68 -4.16
N GLN A 26 16.88 17.44 -3.58
CA GLN A 26 17.49 18.60 -4.23
C GLN A 26 18.24 18.23 -5.53
N LYS A 27 18.99 17.13 -5.52
CA LYS A 27 19.71 16.65 -6.71
C LYS A 27 18.76 16.26 -7.84
N PHE A 28 17.63 15.59 -7.54
CA PHE A 28 16.63 15.26 -8.56
C PHE A 28 15.90 16.50 -9.07
N GLN A 29 15.50 17.42 -8.19
CA GLN A 29 14.85 18.67 -8.59
C GLN A 29 15.77 19.58 -9.44
N ALA A 30 17.09 19.49 -9.25
CA ALA A 30 18.06 20.18 -10.10
C ALA A 30 18.18 19.58 -11.52
N ILE A 31 17.79 18.31 -11.70
CA ILE A 31 17.69 17.68 -13.03
C ILE A 31 16.40 18.15 -13.71
N ASP A 32 15.27 18.06 -13.01
CA ASP A 32 13.96 18.53 -13.48
C ASP A 32 13.05 18.81 -12.26
N PRO A 33 12.39 19.98 -12.17
CA PRO A 33 11.53 20.34 -11.04
C PRO A 33 10.30 19.43 -10.89
N ASP A 34 9.89 18.71 -11.93
CA ASP A 34 8.76 17.77 -11.90
C ASP A 34 9.15 16.40 -11.28
N LEU A 35 10.43 16.20 -10.94
CA LEU A 35 10.88 15.00 -10.22
C LEU A 35 10.59 15.11 -8.73
N THR A 36 9.88 14.12 -8.20
CA THR A 36 9.56 14.02 -6.77
C THR A 36 10.10 12.71 -6.21
N LEU A 37 10.73 12.80 -5.04
CA LEU A 37 11.32 11.66 -4.35
C LEU A 37 10.49 11.32 -3.12
N ILE A 38 10.07 10.07 -3.01
CA ILE A 38 9.36 9.53 -1.85
C ILE A 38 10.32 8.58 -1.14
N HIS A 39 10.56 8.81 0.15
CA HIS A 39 11.30 7.90 1.02
C HIS A 39 10.34 6.97 1.75
N ASN A 40 10.66 5.69 1.80
CA ASN A 40 9.89 4.71 2.52
C ASN A 40 10.51 4.47 3.90
N ASP A 41 9.86 5.02 4.93
CA ASP A 41 10.40 5.03 6.30
C ASP A 41 10.61 3.62 6.87
N ASN A 42 9.89 2.62 6.36
CA ASN A 42 9.97 1.23 6.80
C ASN A 42 11.11 0.43 6.12
N PHE A 43 11.91 1.03 5.24
CA PHE A 43 13.09 0.37 4.66
C PHE A 43 14.14 0.06 5.74
N ILE A 44 14.60 -1.20 5.76
CA ILE A 44 15.70 -1.65 6.63
C ILE A 44 16.93 -1.87 5.76
N ASP A 45 17.98 -1.08 6.05
CA ASP A 45 19.27 -1.21 5.39
C ASP A 45 20.08 -2.37 5.98
N TYR A 46 19.82 -3.59 5.52
CA TYR A 46 20.65 -4.75 5.87
C TYR A 46 22.01 -4.65 5.17
N GLY A 47 23.09 -4.89 5.92
CA GLY A 47 24.45 -4.85 5.40
C GLY A 47 24.70 -5.76 4.18
N PRO A 48 25.77 -5.50 3.42
CA PRO A 48 26.08 -6.16 2.15
C PRO A 48 26.35 -7.67 2.23
N GLU A 49 26.44 -8.25 3.43
CA GLU A 49 26.55 -9.70 3.63
C GLU A 49 25.19 -10.42 3.48
N ILE A 50 24.10 -9.71 3.79
CA ILE A 50 22.72 -10.22 3.79
C ILE A 50 22.01 -9.80 2.50
N PHE A 51 22.21 -8.57 2.04
CA PHE A 51 21.42 -7.97 0.97
C PHE A 51 21.51 -8.69 -0.40
N PRO A 52 22.69 -9.10 -0.92
CA PRO A 52 22.79 -9.76 -2.23
C PRO A 52 22.14 -11.15 -2.30
N GLN A 53 21.94 -11.80 -1.16
CA GLN A 53 21.28 -13.11 -1.08
C GLN A 53 19.74 -12.96 -1.12
N LEU A 54 19.25 -11.81 -0.65
CA LEU A 54 17.82 -11.49 -0.58
C LEU A 54 17.34 -10.62 -1.76
N SER A 55 18.25 -10.00 -2.51
CA SER A 55 17.96 -9.08 -3.64
C SER A 55 17.07 -9.67 -4.74
N SER A 56 17.07 -10.99 -4.93
CA SER A 56 16.20 -11.67 -5.90
C SER A 56 14.77 -11.91 -5.39
N ILE A 57 14.55 -11.79 -4.08
CA ILE A 57 13.30 -12.07 -3.37
C ILE A 57 12.56 -10.75 -3.02
N TYR A 58 13.30 -9.64 -2.94
CA TYR A 58 12.78 -8.30 -2.62
C TYR A 58 11.87 -7.65 -3.68
N TRP A 59 11.47 -8.35 -4.74
CA TRP A 59 10.67 -7.74 -5.80
C TRP A 59 9.30 -8.38 -6.01
N ASP A 60 8.97 -9.43 -5.24
CA ASP A 60 7.70 -10.14 -5.39
C ASP A 60 6.87 -10.13 -4.10
N PRO A 61 5.83 -9.27 -3.99
CA PRO A 61 4.96 -9.22 -2.81
C PRO A 61 4.07 -10.46 -2.64
N ARG A 62 4.15 -11.46 -3.53
CA ARG A 62 3.21 -12.61 -3.60
C ARG A 62 3.74 -13.89 -2.96
N VAL A 63 4.83 -13.84 -2.20
CA VAL A 63 5.39 -15.03 -1.53
C VAL A 63 4.70 -15.27 -0.19
N LEU A 64 3.76 -16.23 -0.18
CA LEU A 64 3.12 -16.70 1.06
C LEU A 64 4.17 -17.21 2.06
N ASN A 65 4.05 -16.82 3.34
CA ASN A 65 4.99 -17.15 4.43
C ASN A 65 6.38 -16.52 4.35
N HIS A 66 6.52 -15.36 3.68
CA HIS A 66 7.78 -14.62 3.71
C HIS A 66 7.97 -13.95 5.08
N PRO A 67 9.11 -14.10 5.78
CA PRO A 67 9.36 -13.44 7.08
C PRO A 67 9.45 -11.90 7.00
N MET A 68 9.15 -11.32 5.84
CA MET A 68 9.20 -9.89 5.55
C MET A 68 7.91 -9.32 4.95
N GLU A 69 6.74 -9.92 5.22
CA GLU A 69 5.43 -9.44 4.71
C GLU A 69 5.10 -7.97 5.07
N HIS A 70 5.89 -7.34 5.97
CA HIS A 70 5.70 -5.97 6.47
C HIS A 70 6.81 -4.97 6.09
N PHE A 71 7.77 -5.32 5.21
CA PHE A 71 8.90 -4.44 4.90
C PHE A 71 8.83 -3.86 3.50
N VAL A 72 9.06 -2.54 3.40
CA VAL A 72 9.03 -1.83 2.12
C VAL A 72 10.26 -2.19 1.29
N TYR A 73 9.98 -2.64 0.07
CA TYR A 73 10.94 -3.27 -0.85
C TYR A 73 11.91 -2.30 -1.56
N SER A 74 11.68 -0.99 -1.49
CA SER A 74 12.60 0.04 -1.98
C SER A 74 12.81 1.12 -0.93
N GLU A 75 14.00 1.72 -0.84
CA GLU A 75 14.18 2.85 0.07
C GLU A 75 13.52 4.11 -0.50
N TYR A 76 13.59 4.25 -1.83
CA TYR A 76 13.06 5.41 -2.52
C TYR A 76 12.23 5.02 -3.74
N LEU A 77 11.14 5.77 -3.93
CA LEU A 77 10.42 5.85 -5.18
C LEU A 77 10.62 7.25 -5.78
N LEU A 78 11.23 7.30 -6.96
CA LEU A 78 11.31 8.51 -7.76
C LEU A 78 10.11 8.57 -8.71
N ARG A 79 9.44 9.72 -8.77
CA ARG A 79 8.33 9.98 -9.69
C ARG A 79 8.65 11.16 -10.60
N TYR A 80 8.10 11.17 -11.81
CA TYR A 80 8.13 12.29 -12.74
C TYR A 80 6.70 12.71 -13.04
N ARG A 81 6.31 13.96 -12.72
CA ARG A 81 4.92 14.45 -12.88
C ARG A 81 3.88 13.56 -12.22
N GLY A 82 4.24 12.98 -11.07
CA GLY A 82 3.36 12.06 -10.35
C GLY A 82 3.36 10.63 -10.89
N TYR A 83 4.10 10.27 -11.94
CA TYR A 83 4.22 8.89 -12.42
C TYR A 83 5.45 8.20 -11.81
N PRO A 84 5.34 6.97 -11.27
CA PRO A 84 6.50 6.23 -10.74
C PRO A 84 7.52 6.02 -11.85
N LEU A 85 8.80 6.25 -11.59
CA LEU A 85 9.90 6.21 -12.55
C LEU A 85 10.91 5.10 -12.20
N TYR A 86 11.51 5.24 -11.03
CA TYR A 86 12.50 4.32 -10.48
C TYR A 86 12.14 3.96 -9.05
N TRP A 87 12.29 2.69 -8.73
CA TRP A 87 12.51 2.26 -7.36
C TRP A 87 14.00 2.04 -7.17
N PHE A 88 14.56 2.51 -6.06
CA PHE A 88 15.95 2.23 -5.76
C PHE A 88 16.19 2.02 -4.27
N THR A 89 17.18 1.19 -4.01
CA THR A 89 17.75 0.88 -2.70
C THR A 89 19.22 1.34 -2.71
N PRO A 90 19.93 1.23 -1.59
CA PRO A 90 21.37 1.48 -1.57
C PRO A 90 22.22 0.52 -2.40
N TYR A 91 21.63 -0.55 -2.92
CA TYR A 91 22.34 -1.64 -3.56
C TYR A 91 21.92 -1.82 -5.01
N ASP A 92 20.65 -1.57 -5.32
CA ASP A 92 20.11 -1.77 -6.66
C ASP A 92 19.04 -0.73 -7.05
N GLU A 93 18.77 -0.63 -8.35
CA GLU A 93 17.68 0.17 -8.88
C GLU A 93 16.90 -0.61 -9.93
N GLN A 94 15.60 -0.42 -9.94
CA GLN A 94 14.70 -1.02 -10.90
C GLN A 94 13.83 0.08 -11.52
N ILE A 95 13.75 0.05 -12.84
CA ILE A 95 12.75 0.83 -13.57
C ILE A 95 11.39 0.18 -13.33
N TYR A 96 10.36 1.00 -13.16
CA TYR A 96 8.99 0.55 -13.12
C TYR A 96 8.69 -0.40 -14.31
N GLU A 97 8.27 -1.65 -14.02
CA GLU A 97 8.29 -2.76 -15.00
C GLU A 97 7.47 -2.47 -16.27
N TYR A 98 6.41 -1.64 -16.17
CA TYR A 98 5.61 -1.18 -17.31
C TYR A 98 6.39 -0.30 -18.31
N TYR A 99 7.59 0.19 -17.98
CA TYR A 99 8.46 0.90 -18.92
C TYR A 99 9.47 -0.02 -19.61
N ARG A 100 9.46 -1.31 -19.30
CA ARG A 100 10.37 -2.33 -19.83
C ARG A 100 9.65 -3.05 -20.97
N LYS A 101 10.05 -2.83 -22.23
CA LYS A 101 9.67 -3.73 -23.34
C LYS A 101 10.85 -4.06 -24.26
N PRO A 102 10.86 -5.26 -24.86
CA PRO A 102 11.85 -5.67 -25.86
C PRO A 102 11.51 -5.05 -27.22
N SER A 103 12.53 -4.46 -27.87
CA SER A 103 12.61 -4.10 -29.28
C SER A 103 11.30 -3.71 -30.01
N GLY A 104 11.10 -2.41 -30.25
CA GLY A 104 10.26 -1.94 -31.37
C GLY A 104 9.49 -0.64 -31.12
N ALA A 105 9.78 0.38 -31.95
CA ALA A 105 9.11 1.67 -32.14
C ALA A 105 9.14 2.69 -30.98
N SER A 106 9.66 3.89 -31.27
CA SER A 106 9.72 5.04 -30.36
C SER A 106 8.44 5.87 -30.40
N ASP A 107 7.84 6.08 -29.23
CA ASP A 107 6.78 7.05 -29.00
C ASP A 107 7.38 8.39 -28.57
N SER A 108 6.75 9.46 -29.04
CA SER A 108 7.21 10.84 -28.95
C SER A 108 6.94 11.51 -27.60
N SER A 109 6.08 10.90 -26.77
CA SER A 109 5.61 11.43 -25.47
C SER A 109 6.68 11.45 -24.36
N ARG A 110 7.86 10.83 -24.57
CA ARG A 110 8.91 10.65 -23.54
C ARG A 110 10.33 11.09 -23.93
N GLN A 111 10.49 11.98 -24.93
CA GLN A 111 11.81 12.53 -25.28
C GLN A 111 12.49 13.21 -24.07
N ALA A 112 11.74 13.96 -23.26
CA ALA A 112 12.29 14.65 -22.08
C ALA A 112 12.87 13.67 -21.05
N VAL A 113 12.15 12.59 -20.75
CA VAL A 113 12.57 11.58 -19.76
C VAL A 113 13.84 10.84 -20.23
N LYS A 114 13.95 10.48 -21.51
CA LYS A 114 15.18 9.89 -22.07
C LYS A 114 16.39 10.82 -22.00
N VAL A 115 16.18 12.14 -22.08
CA VAL A 115 17.26 13.14 -21.98
C VAL A 115 17.78 13.23 -20.55
N ILE A 116 16.90 13.10 -19.55
CA ILE A 116 17.28 13.19 -18.13
C ILE A 116 17.64 11.84 -17.49
N ASP A 117 17.32 10.71 -18.13
CA ASP A 117 17.51 9.35 -17.61
C ASP A 117 18.94 9.07 -17.13
N ARG A 118 19.95 9.46 -17.91
CA ARG A 118 21.36 9.31 -17.52
C ARG A 118 21.73 10.15 -16.31
N ALA A 119 21.14 11.35 -16.17
CA ALA A 119 21.37 12.20 -15.03
C ALA A 119 20.71 11.62 -13.77
N ILE A 120 19.50 11.07 -13.91
CA ILE A 120 18.78 10.37 -12.84
C ILE A 120 19.60 9.17 -12.34
N LEU A 121 20.00 8.27 -13.26
CA LEU A 121 20.81 7.10 -12.94
C LEU A 121 22.12 7.48 -12.26
N LYS A 122 22.78 8.55 -12.71
CA LYS A 122 24.00 9.04 -12.06
C LYS A 122 23.75 9.43 -10.60
N VAL A 123 22.67 10.14 -10.31
CA VAL A 123 22.32 10.51 -8.91
C VAL A 123 22.05 9.26 -8.07
N ILE A 124 21.35 8.28 -8.61
CA ILE A 124 21.07 6.99 -7.94
C ILE A 124 22.37 6.21 -7.70
N HIS A 125 23.27 6.12 -8.68
CA HIS A 125 24.54 5.41 -8.55
C HIS A 125 25.49 6.10 -7.57
N ASP A 126 25.59 7.43 -7.63
CA ASP A 126 26.37 8.21 -6.67
C ASP A 126 25.86 8.02 -5.24
N TYR A 127 24.53 7.89 -5.08
CA TYR A 127 23.91 7.53 -3.81
C TYR A 127 24.34 6.14 -3.32
N GLN A 128 24.21 5.12 -4.17
CA GLN A 128 24.57 3.73 -3.82
C GLN A 128 26.06 3.62 -3.44
N VAL A 129 26.93 4.28 -4.20
CA VAL A 129 28.37 4.37 -3.88
C VAL A 129 28.61 5.08 -2.56
N HIS A 130 27.87 6.15 -2.26
CA HIS A 130 27.98 6.83 -0.98
C HIS A 130 27.56 5.91 0.17
N ASN A 131 26.51 5.10 -0.02
CA ASN A 131 26.05 4.18 1.02
C ASN A 131 27.07 3.08 1.36
N LEU A 132 27.89 2.64 0.38
CA LEU A 132 28.96 1.67 0.64
C LEU A 132 29.94 2.13 1.73
N PHE A 133 30.17 3.45 1.89
CA PHE A 133 31.06 3.96 2.93
C PHE A 133 30.52 3.75 4.35
N TYR A 134 29.22 3.56 4.51
CA TYR A 134 28.62 3.18 5.79
C TYR A 134 29.07 1.78 6.23
N TRP A 135 29.34 0.90 5.25
CA TRP A 135 29.73 -0.50 5.43
C TRP A 135 31.21 -0.75 5.12
N LYS A 136 32.04 0.30 5.04
CA LYS A 136 33.44 0.20 4.60
C LYS A 136 34.26 -0.82 5.41
N ASP A 137 33.94 -0.99 6.69
CA ASP A 137 34.68 -1.86 7.62
C ASP A 137 34.45 -3.36 7.32
N LEU A 138 33.45 -3.69 6.50
CA LEU A 138 33.18 -5.06 6.03
C LEU A 138 34.02 -5.44 4.80
N PHE A 139 34.76 -4.51 4.22
CA PHE A 139 35.52 -4.73 2.98
C PHE A 139 37.00 -4.47 3.19
N THR A 140 37.84 -5.27 2.52
CA THR A 140 39.21 -4.84 2.24
C THR A 140 39.20 -3.67 1.25
N GLU A 141 40.23 -2.83 1.25
CA GLU A 141 40.34 -1.68 0.34
C GLU A 141 40.15 -2.08 -1.14
N LYS A 142 40.73 -3.22 -1.54
CA LYS A 142 40.57 -3.75 -2.89
C LYS A 142 39.13 -4.19 -3.19
N GLN A 143 38.44 -4.80 -2.24
CA GLN A 143 37.03 -5.18 -2.39
C GLN A 143 36.15 -3.94 -2.45
N LEU A 144 36.39 -2.95 -1.59
CA LEU A 144 35.63 -1.71 -1.58
C LEU A 144 35.71 -1.00 -2.94
N GLU A 145 36.90 -0.90 -3.54
CA GLU A 145 37.06 -0.32 -4.89
C GLU A 145 36.32 -1.11 -5.96
N GLN A 146 36.25 -2.44 -5.86
CA GLN A 146 35.47 -3.27 -6.79
C GLN A 146 33.96 -3.05 -6.61
N GLU A 147 33.47 -2.97 -5.37
CA GLU A 147 32.06 -2.71 -5.06
C GLU A 147 31.62 -1.33 -5.57
N ARG A 148 32.47 -0.31 -5.43
CA ARG A 148 32.20 1.06 -5.90
C ARG A 148 31.97 1.16 -7.41
N LEU A 149 32.53 0.24 -8.18
CA LEU A 149 32.38 0.21 -9.64
C LEU A 149 31.10 -0.51 -10.08
N LYS A 150 30.48 -1.32 -9.20
CA LYS A 150 29.31 -2.13 -9.59
C LYS A 150 28.11 -1.30 -10.05
N PRO A 151 27.69 -0.21 -9.35
CA PRO A 151 26.56 0.60 -9.80
C PRO A 151 26.72 1.11 -11.23
N TYR A 152 27.90 1.66 -11.56
CA TYR A 152 28.18 2.23 -12.87
C TYR A 152 28.35 1.19 -13.99
N ASN A 153 28.65 -0.06 -13.64
CA ASN A 153 28.85 -1.15 -14.60
C ASN A 153 27.61 -2.03 -14.76
N ARG A 154 26.54 -1.81 -13.99
CA ARG A 154 25.29 -2.56 -14.14
C ARG A 154 24.65 -2.26 -15.50
N PRO A 155 24.11 -3.26 -16.21
CA PRO A 155 23.38 -3.02 -17.45
C PRO A 155 22.18 -2.13 -17.15
N SER A 156 22.30 -0.84 -17.49
CA SER A 156 21.24 0.12 -17.22
C SER A 156 20.00 -0.29 -18.01
N GLN A 157 18.89 -0.45 -17.29
CA GLN A 157 17.57 -0.46 -17.91
C GLN A 157 17.29 0.99 -18.34
N PHE A 158 16.64 1.19 -19.48
CA PHE A 158 16.29 2.52 -19.98
C PHE A 158 14.78 2.64 -20.11
N ILE A 159 14.25 3.85 -19.91
CA ILE A 159 12.82 4.12 -20.01
C ILE A 159 12.36 3.95 -21.46
N GLY A 160 11.49 2.95 -21.66
CA GLY A 160 10.89 2.64 -22.95
C GLY A 160 9.83 3.66 -23.40
N PRO A 161 9.48 3.63 -24.70
CA PRO A 161 8.48 4.50 -25.32
C PRO A 161 7.00 4.17 -25.01
N GLY A 162 6.67 3.41 -23.97
CA GLY A 162 5.27 3.02 -23.74
C GLY A 162 4.36 4.19 -23.33
N GLU A 163 3.04 4.03 -23.45
CA GLU A 163 2.08 4.93 -22.81
C GLU A 163 2.16 4.82 -21.28
N LEU A 164 1.83 5.90 -20.57
CA LEU A 164 1.78 5.92 -19.11
C LEU A 164 0.55 5.15 -18.64
N VAL A 165 0.71 3.86 -18.39
CA VAL A 165 -0.27 3.10 -17.60
C VAL A 165 0.29 2.95 -16.21
N SER A 166 -0.14 3.83 -15.30
CA SER A 166 -0.09 3.53 -13.87
C SER A 166 -1.02 4.47 -13.12
N SER A 167 -1.76 3.89 -12.18
CA SER A 167 -2.48 4.61 -11.13
C SER A 167 -1.60 5.69 -10.49
N PRO A 168 -2.13 6.88 -10.17
CA PRO A 168 -1.41 7.91 -9.42
C PRO A 168 -1.01 7.43 -8.01
N ILE A 169 -1.49 6.28 -7.56
CA ILE A 169 -1.32 5.78 -6.20
C ILE A 169 -0.09 4.88 -6.10
N SER A 170 0.76 5.14 -5.10
CA SER A 170 1.87 4.27 -4.74
C SER A 170 1.41 3.21 -3.74
N PHE A 171 1.48 1.94 -4.11
CA PHE A 171 1.18 0.83 -3.20
C PHE A 171 2.41 0.36 -2.39
N THR A 172 3.49 1.14 -2.43
CA THR A 172 4.80 0.75 -1.90
C THR A 172 4.91 0.77 -0.37
N ASP A 173 3.93 1.34 0.35
CA ASP A 173 3.93 1.34 1.82
C ASP A 173 2.47 1.35 2.30
N PRO A 174 1.83 0.18 2.49
CA PRO A 174 0.54 0.15 3.15
C PRO A 174 0.71 0.73 4.55
N LYS A 175 0.14 1.90 4.79
CA LYS A 175 0.11 2.47 6.13
C LYS A 175 -0.84 1.61 6.95
N HIS A 176 -0.29 0.67 7.70
CA HIS A 176 -1.08 -0.22 8.54
C HIS A 176 -1.59 0.51 9.80
N ARG A 177 -2.84 0.21 10.19
CA ARG A 177 -3.22 0.26 11.60
C ARG A 177 -2.30 -0.65 12.43
N PRO A 178 -1.87 -0.25 13.64
CA PRO A 178 -1.16 -1.13 14.55
C PRO A 178 -2.02 -2.35 14.84
N LEU A 179 -1.39 -3.51 14.96
CA LEU A 179 -2.07 -4.76 15.28
C LEU A 179 -3.03 -4.62 16.46
N ALA A 180 -2.61 -3.93 17.53
CA ALA A 180 -3.45 -3.67 18.70
C ALA A 180 -4.75 -2.90 18.39
N ALA A 181 -4.72 -1.97 17.43
CA ALA A 181 -5.93 -1.24 17.00
C ALA A 181 -6.85 -2.12 16.17
N VAL A 182 -6.28 -3.03 15.37
CA VAL A 182 -7.05 -4.02 14.60
C VAL A 182 -7.69 -5.04 15.54
N GLU A 183 -6.93 -5.61 16.47
CA GLU A 183 -7.42 -6.53 17.51
C GLU A 183 -8.55 -5.92 18.33
N GLN A 184 -8.40 -4.65 18.75
CA GLN A 184 -9.45 -3.94 19.48
C GLN A 184 -10.73 -3.77 18.65
N ASN A 185 -10.62 -3.52 17.35
CA ASN A 185 -11.79 -3.43 16.46
C ASN A 185 -12.42 -4.81 16.20
N THR A 186 -11.61 -5.86 16.09
CA THR A 186 -12.10 -7.24 15.99
C THR A 186 -12.88 -7.63 17.25
N GLU A 187 -12.31 -7.40 18.44
CA GLU A 187 -12.96 -7.68 19.73
C GLU A 187 -14.27 -6.89 19.88
N PHE A 188 -14.28 -5.62 19.46
CA PHE A 188 -15.49 -4.81 19.42
C PHE A 188 -16.59 -5.44 18.57
N LEU A 189 -16.27 -5.81 17.31
CA LEU A 189 -17.22 -6.44 16.40
C LEU A 189 -17.76 -7.76 16.96
N GLU A 190 -16.87 -8.64 17.41
CA GLU A 190 -17.23 -9.93 18.01
C GLU A 190 -18.16 -9.76 19.21
N THR A 191 -17.80 -8.84 20.12
CA THR A 191 -18.56 -8.61 21.35
C THR A 191 -19.94 -8.04 21.05
N GLN A 192 -20.02 -6.99 20.23
CA GLN A 192 -21.29 -6.31 19.94
C GLN A 192 -22.24 -7.21 19.15
N LEU A 193 -21.73 -7.94 18.15
CA LEU A 193 -22.55 -8.84 17.34
C LEU A 193 -23.07 -10.02 18.18
N ASN A 194 -22.23 -10.63 19.01
CA ASN A 194 -22.65 -11.73 19.89
C ASN A 194 -23.65 -11.28 20.98
N GLN A 195 -23.52 -10.05 21.48
CA GLN A 195 -24.51 -9.44 22.39
C GLN A 195 -25.85 -9.18 21.70
N LEU A 196 -25.83 -8.85 20.41
CA LEU A 196 -27.02 -8.57 19.61
C LEU A 196 -27.80 -9.86 19.29
N ASP A 197 -27.14 -10.90 18.81
CA ASP A 197 -27.71 -12.24 18.58
C ASP A 197 -26.58 -13.29 18.57
N SER A 198 -26.73 -14.38 19.33
CA SER A 198 -25.69 -15.42 19.46
C SER A 198 -25.44 -16.24 18.19
N ARG A 199 -26.28 -16.08 17.16
CA ARG A 199 -26.08 -16.69 15.84
C ARG A 199 -25.23 -15.83 14.90
N LEU A 200 -24.96 -14.59 15.28
CA LEU A 200 -24.05 -13.72 14.53
C LEU A 200 -22.60 -14.13 14.83
N SER A 201 -21.81 -14.19 13.78
CA SER A 201 -20.37 -14.46 13.87
C SER A 201 -19.63 -13.53 12.93
N VAL A 202 -18.41 -13.16 13.30
CA VAL A 202 -17.49 -12.40 12.45
C VAL A 202 -16.25 -13.23 12.18
N ILE A 203 -15.76 -13.18 10.95
CA ILE A 203 -14.49 -13.77 10.52
C ILE A 203 -13.65 -12.63 9.97
N ARG A 204 -12.42 -12.49 10.48
CA ARG A 204 -11.45 -11.55 9.95
C ARG A 204 -10.64 -12.21 8.82
N ASP A 205 -10.40 -11.46 7.75
CA ASP A 205 -9.40 -11.80 6.75
C ASP A 205 -8.04 -11.22 7.17
N ASP A 206 -7.14 -12.10 7.59
CA ASP A 206 -5.79 -11.72 8.00
C ASP A 206 -4.93 -11.22 6.83
N SER A 207 -5.32 -11.48 5.58
CA SER A 207 -4.64 -10.96 4.40
C SER A 207 -5.05 -9.53 4.03
N TYR A 208 -6.08 -8.98 4.69
CA TYR A 208 -6.54 -7.61 4.42
C TYR A 208 -5.45 -6.59 4.74
N ILE A 209 -5.14 -5.75 3.74
CA ILE A 209 -4.19 -4.66 3.88
C ILE A 209 -4.95 -3.37 4.09
N ASP A 210 -4.81 -2.82 5.29
CA ASP A 210 -5.32 -1.49 5.62
C ASP A 210 -4.38 -0.41 5.06
N PHE A 211 -4.94 0.50 4.26
CA PHE A 211 -4.23 1.63 3.67
C PHE A 211 -4.66 2.93 4.36
N ASP A 212 -3.96 4.03 4.11
CA ASP A 212 -4.49 5.33 4.54
C ASP A 212 -5.79 5.67 3.79
N PRO A 213 -6.61 6.62 4.29
CA PRO A 213 -7.95 6.82 3.76
C PRO A 213 -8.02 7.15 2.27
N GLU A 214 -7.09 7.92 1.71
CA GLU A 214 -7.09 8.25 0.27
C GLU A 214 -6.95 6.99 -0.58
N VAL A 215 -5.99 6.13 -0.23
CA VAL A 215 -5.74 4.88 -0.95
C VAL A 215 -6.81 3.83 -0.64
N GLY A 216 -7.24 3.74 0.61
CA GLY A 216 -8.28 2.81 1.06
C GLY A 216 -9.62 3.05 0.38
N PHE A 217 -10.06 4.30 0.27
CA PHE A 217 -11.28 4.65 -0.47
C PHE A 217 -11.16 4.36 -1.96
N PHE A 218 -10.00 4.62 -2.58
CA PHE A 218 -9.78 4.26 -3.97
C PHE A 218 -9.94 2.75 -4.21
N PHE A 219 -9.37 1.90 -3.35
CA PHE A 219 -9.53 0.45 -3.49
C PHE A 219 -10.96 -0.03 -3.25
N ALA A 220 -11.66 0.60 -2.31
CA ALA A 220 -13.06 0.32 -2.06
C ALA A 220 -13.96 0.67 -3.27
N GLU A 221 -13.65 1.76 -3.97
CA GLU A 221 -14.43 2.20 -5.13
C GLU A 221 -14.04 1.46 -6.43
N PHE A 222 -12.77 1.07 -6.55
CA PHE A 222 -12.20 0.43 -7.74
C PHE A 222 -11.49 -0.89 -7.38
N PRO A 223 -12.23 -1.91 -6.88
CA PRO A 223 -11.67 -3.23 -6.63
C PRO A 223 -11.14 -3.86 -7.92
N TYR A 224 -10.29 -4.88 -7.80
CA TYR A 224 -9.82 -5.62 -8.97
C TYR A 224 -10.99 -6.35 -9.64
N ASP A 225 -11.17 -6.11 -10.94
CA ASP A 225 -12.13 -6.82 -11.77
C ASP A 225 -11.38 -7.77 -12.72
N PRO A 226 -11.48 -9.11 -12.56
CA PRO A 226 -10.79 -10.05 -13.45
C PRO A 226 -11.27 -10.01 -14.91
N GLU A 227 -12.43 -9.40 -15.21
CA GLU A 227 -12.94 -9.22 -16.57
C GLU A 227 -12.37 -7.98 -17.25
N GLU A 228 -12.05 -6.92 -16.49
CA GLU A 228 -11.60 -5.62 -17.00
C GLU A 228 -10.10 -5.36 -16.77
N ASP A 229 -9.54 -5.87 -15.67
CA ASP A 229 -8.18 -5.60 -15.23
C ASP A 229 -7.17 -6.67 -15.65
N GLU A 230 -5.94 -6.23 -15.89
CA GLU A 230 -4.85 -7.08 -16.36
C GLU A 230 -4.47 -8.17 -15.34
N PRO A 231 -4.07 -9.39 -15.77
CA PRO A 231 -3.71 -10.48 -14.87
C PRO A 231 -2.51 -10.20 -13.94
N ASN A 232 -1.70 -9.18 -14.23
CA ASN A 232 -0.56 -8.77 -13.44
C ASN A 232 -0.83 -7.47 -12.63
N ASP A 233 -2.08 -7.02 -12.55
CA ASP A 233 -2.44 -5.89 -11.71
C ASP A 233 -2.06 -6.17 -10.25
N PRO A 234 -1.37 -5.25 -9.56
CA PRO A 234 -1.00 -5.43 -8.16
C PRO A 234 -2.19 -5.64 -7.21
N ARG A 235 -3.40 -5.22 -7.60
CA ARG A 235 -4.66 -5.40 -6.85
C ARG A 235 -5.17 -6.83 -6.82
N ARG A 236 -4.77 -7.65 -7.79
CA ARG A 236 -5.37 -8.97 -8.05
C ARG A 236 -5.44 -9.90 -6.83
N TYR A 237 -4.47 -9.80 -5.93
CA TYR A 237 -4.38 -10.65 -4.73
C TYR A 237 -4.66 -9.89 -3.44
N LEU A 238 -5.10 -8.62 -3.53
CA LEU A 238 -5.48 -7.83 -2.38
C LEU A 238 -6.92 -8.15 -2.02
N SER A 239 -7.14 -8.48 -0.75
CA SER A 239 -8.49 -8.54 -0.22
C SER A 239 -9.08 -7.13 -0.14
N ASN A 240 -10.30 -6.99 -0.62
CA ASN A 240 -11.07 -5.75 -0.54
C ASN A 240 -11.81 -5.64 0.83
N GLU A 241 -11.92 -6.74 1.56
CA GLU A 241 -12.77 -6.89 2.75
C GLU A 241 -11.93 -7.31 3.97
N GLU A 242 -12.13 -6.65 5.12
CA GLU A 242 -11.44 -7.02 6.36
C GLU A 242 -12.24 -8.05 7.17
N TYR A 243 -13.57 -7.96 7.14
CA TYR A 243 -14.46 -8.81 7.93
C TYR A 243 -15.60 -9.36 7.09
N THR A 244 -15.96 -10.61 7.36
CA THR A 244 -17.22 -11.23 6.95
C THR A 244 -18.10 -11.44 8.18
N ILE A 245 -19.29 -10.87 8.18
CA ILE A 245 -20.30 -11.03 9.23
C ILE A 245 -21.38 -11.98 8.71
N SER A 246 -21.61 -13.06 9.45
CA SER A 246 -22.54 -14.13 9.08
C SER A 246 -23.61 -14.35 10.14
N TYR A 247 -24.74 -14.92 9.74
CA TYR A 247 -25.81 -15.36 10.62
C TYR A 247 -26.11 -16.83 10.37
N GLY A 248 -25.89 -17.68 11.38
CA GLY A 248 -26.04 -19.12 11.23
C GLY A 248 -25.17 -19.73 10.13
N GLY A 249 -24.00 -19.11 9.87
CA GLY A 249 -23.06 -19.53 8.82
C GLY A 249 -23.33 -18.98 7.42
N ILE A 250 -24.38 -18.18 7.23
CA ILE A 250 -24.66 -17.50 5.96
C ILE A 250 -24.15 -16.06 6.04
N SER A 251 -23.26 -15.67 5.12
CA SER A 251 -22.70 -14.32 5.05
C SER A 251 -23.81 -13.28 4.84
N LEU A 252 -23.93 -12.32 5.76
CA LEU A 252 -24.86 -11.19 5.66
C LEU A 252 -24.19 -9.97 5.08
N PHE A 253 -22.99 -9.65 5.59
CA PHE A 253 -22.23 -8.47 5.24
C PHE A 253 -20.76 -8.83 5.12
N VAL A 254 -20.11 -8.12 4.23
CA VAL A 254 -18.66 -8.04 4.18
C VAL A 254 -18.29 -6.58 4.35
N CYS A 255 -17.25 -6.27 5.10
CA CYS A 255 -16.88 -4.89 5.32
C CYS A 255 -15.39 -4.71 5.48
N SER A 256 -14.95 -3.51 5.12
CA SER A 256 -13.64 -2.98 5.44
C SER A 256 -13.85 -1.60 6.08
N PRO A 257 -12.79 -0.90 6.48
CA PRO A 257 -12.95 0.43 7.02
C PRO A 257 -13.48 1.46 6.01
N TYR A 258 -13.46 1.12 4.72
CA TYR A 258 -13.79 2.03 3.61
C TYR A 258 -15.04 1.60 2.83
N GLN A 259 -15.48 0.35 2.97
CA GLN A 259 -16.66 -0.16 2.25
C GLN A 259 -17.49 -1.15 3.05
N LEU A 260 -18.72 -1.33 2.57
CA LEU A 260 -19.71 -2.30 3.03
C LEU A 260 -20.29 -3.01 1.81
N GLY A 261 -20.16 -4.33 1.79
CA GLY A 261 -20.83 -5.23 0.85
C GLY A 261 -21.94 -6.02 1.54
N TYR A 262 -22.86 -6.52 0.73
CA TYR A 262 -24.04 -7.26 1.17
C TYR A 262 -23.99 -8.68 0.62
N GLY A 263 -24.22 -9.66 1.47
CA GLY A 263 -24.35 -11.05 1.06
C GLY A 263 -25.59 -11.25 0.20
N ILE A 264 -25.44 -11.99 -0.89
CA ILE A 264 -26.51 -12.26 -1.86
C ILE A 264 -26.82 -13.76 -1.86
N HIS A 265 -28.12 -14.09 -1.90
CA HIS A 265 -28.63 -15.42 -2.20
C HIS A 265 -29.06 -15.48 -3.67
N GLY A 266 -28.75 -16.59 -4.34
CA GLY A 266 -29.08 -16.80 -5.75
C GLY A 266 -27.95 -16.40 -6.71
N ASP A 267 -28.26 -16.33 -7.99
CA ASP A 267 -27.34 -15.87 -9.03
C ASP A 267 -27.93 -14.66 -9.77
N PHE A 268 -27.06 -13.84 -10.37
CA PHE A 268 -27.47 -12.60 -11.03
C PHE A 268 -28.46 -12.82 -12.18
N TYR A 269 -28.49 -14.02 -12.77
CA TYR A 269 -29.24 -14.35 -13.98
C TYR A 269 -30.60 -15.02 -13.71
N ASN A 270 -30.81 -15.58 -12.52
CA ASN A 270 -31.96 -16.46 -12.17
C ASN A 270 -32.72 -16.01 -10.92
N GLU A 271 -32.70 -14.70 -10.63
CA GLU A 271 -33.22 -14.02 -9.42
C GLU A 271 -32.24 -14.05 -8.24
N TRP A 272 -31.99 -12.88 -7.68
CA TRP A 272 -31.13 -12.67 -6.52
C TRP A 272 -31.85 -11.85 -5.45
N MET A 273 -31.49 -12.08 -4.20
CA MET A 273 -31.96 -11.25 -3.07
C MET A 273 -30.89 -11.16 -1.99
N PHE A 274 -30.98 -10.16 -1.11
CA PHE A 274 -30.03 -10.07 0.00
C PHE A 274 -30.24 -11.23 0.98
N ASN A 275 -29.14 -11.73 1.55
CA ASN A 275 -29.19 -12.81 2.54
C ASN A 275 -30.01 -12.42 3.77
N THR A 276 -30.11 -11.13 4.09
CA THR A 276 -31.01 -10.61 5.14
C THR A 276 -32.47 -10.91 4.84
N ASP A 277 -32.90 -10.73 3.59
CA ASP A 277 -34.27 -10.96 3.13
C ASP A 277 -34.56 -12.45 2.98
N TYR A 278 -33.60 -13.19 2.39
CA TYR A 278 -33.66 -14.65 2.28
C TYR A 278 -33.85 -15.32 3.65
N LEU A 279 -33.15 -14.83 4.67
CA LEU A 279 -33.27 -15.32 6.05
C LEU A 279 -34.46 -14.73 6.81
N SER A 280 -35.22 -13.83 6.20
CA SER A 280 -36.34 -13.11 6.83
C SER A 280 -35.95 -12.43 8.15
N LEU A 281 -34.75 -11.84 8.18
CA LEU A 281 -34.28 -11.10 9.36
C LEU A 281 -35.14 -9.87 9.57
N SER A 282 -35.40 -9.51 10.83
CA SER A 282 -36.13 -8.29 11.12
C SER A 282 -35.31 -7.07 10.72
N GLU A 283 -35.99 -6.04 10.23
CA GLU A 283 -35.37 -4.75 9.90
C GLU A 283 -34.62 -4.16 11.10
N GLN A 284 -35.16 -4.33 12.31
CA GLN A 284 -34.51 -3.90 13.55
C GLN A 284 -33.15 -4.60 13.77
N LEU A 285 -33.08 -5.92 13.55
CA LEU A 285 -31.84 -6.67 13.68
C LEU A 285 -30.85 -6.23 12.60
N ASN A 286 -31.33 -6.10 11.36
CA ASN A 286 -30.54 -5.64 10.23
C ASN A 286 -29.88 -4.26 10.50
N ASN A 287 -30.69 -3.29 10.92
CA ASN A 287 -30.22 -1.94 11.22
C ASN A 287 -29.25 -1.91 12.41
N SER A 288 -29.45 -2.79 13.39
CA SER A 288 -28.55 -2.91 14.54
C SER A 288 -27.18 -3.47 14.15
N ILE A 289 -27.13 -4.45 13.23
CA ILE A 289 -25.87 -4.97 12.68
C ILE A 289 -25.14 -3.87 11.90
N LEU A 290 -25.86 -3.14 11.04
CA LEU A 290 -25.31 -2.04 10.26
C LEU A 290 -24.74 -0.94 11.16
N ALA A 291 -25.44 -0.55 12.24
CA ALA A 291 -24.95 0.44 13.19
C ALA A 291 -23.62 0.00 13.85
N ILE A 292 -23.47 -1.28 14.18
CA ILE A 292 -22.21 -1.83 14.73
C ILE A 292 -21.08 -1.73 13.69
N ILE A 293 -21.34 -2.11 12.44
CA ILE A 293 -20.35 -1.98 11.34
C ILE A 293 -19.96 -0.51 11.16
N TYR A 294 -20.93 0.40 11.17
CA TYR A 294 -20.66 1.81 11.03
C TYR A 294 -19.86 2.37 12.22
N GLN A 295 -20.09 1.90 13.44
CA GLN A 295 -19.25 2.30 14.57
C GLN A 295 -17.80 1.85 14.39
N TYR A 296 -17.58 0.64 13.86
CA TYR A 296 -16.23 0.15 13.53
C TYR A 296 -15.53 1.04 12.48
N GLN A 297 -16.21 1.36 11.38
CA GLN A 297 -15.68 2.23 10.34
C GLN A 297 -15.39 3.65 10.88
N GLN A 298 -16.23 4.17 11.77
CA GLN A 298 -15.98 5.43 12.47
C GLN A 298 -14.75 5.37 13.38
N ASN A 299 -14.56 4.26 14.12
CA ASN A 299 -13.36 4.06 14.94
C ASN A 299 -12.09 4.07 14.08
N ASN A 300 -12.15 3.51 12.86
CA ASN A 300 -11.05 3.60 11.91
C ASN A 300 -10.78 5.04 11.45
N LEU A 301 -11.82 5.81 11.14
CA LEU A 301 -11.67 7.23 10.80
C LEU A 301 -10.94 8.00 11.92
N TYR A 302 -11.30 7.77 13.19
CA TYR A 302 -10.62 8.36 14.34
C TYR A 302 -9.17 7.93 14.48
N TYR A 303 -8.83 6.69 14.15
CA TYR A 303 -7.44 6.23 14.11
C TYR A 303 -6.63 7.07 13.10
N TRP A 304 -7.20 7.32 11.92
CA TRP A 304 -6.58 8.10 10.86
C TRP A 304 -6.65 9.62 11.04
N ARG A 305 -7.17 10.14 12.16
CA ARG A 305 -7.38 11.59 12.37
C ARG A 305 -6.17 12.48 12.04
N ASN A 306 -4.95 11.97 12.22
CA ASN A 306 -3.72 12.75 12.04
C ASN A 306 -3.33 12.92 10.55
N VAL A 307 -3.97 12.19 9.62
CA VAL A 307 -3.76 12.42 8.18
C VAL A 307 -4.61 13.57 7.64
N TYR A 308 -5.57 14.05 8.44
CA TYR A 308 -6.47 15.14 8.09
C TYR A 308 -6.06 16.43 8.78
N THR A 309 -6.34 17.58 8.16
CA THR A 309 -6.44 18.83 8.92
C THR A 309 -7.69 18.77 9.81
N PRO A 310 -7.77 19.57 10.90
CA PRO A 310 -8.97 19.62 11.73
C PRO A 310 -10.26 19.88 10.94
N GLU A 311 -10.22 20.77 9.96
CA GLU A 311 -11.37 21.11 9.11
C GLU A 311 -11.77 19.95 8.20
N MET A 312 -10.79 19.26 7.60
CA MET A 312 -11.04 18.07 6.79
C MET A 312 -11.65 16.96 7.64
N PHE A 313 -11.09 16.69 8.82
CA PHE A 313 -11.60 15.66 9.72
C PHE A 313 -13.04 15.96 10.15
N GLN A 314 -13.35 17.23 10.46
CA GLN A 314 -14.69 17.64 10.84
C GLN A 314 -15.70 17.48 9.69
N LYS A 315 -15.26 17.67 8.44
CA LYS A 315 -16.08 17.41 7.26
C LYS A 315 -16.35 15.90 7.13
N GLU A 316 -15.31 15.08 7.13
CA GLU A 316 -15.42 13.62 7.00
C GLU A 316 -16.31 13.00 8.08
N ILE A 317 -16.12 13.39 9.35
CA ILE A 317 -16.92 12.84 10.46
C ILE A 317 -18.40 13.28 10.38
N ASN A 318 -18.68 14.45 9.82
CA ASN A 318 -20.05 14.91 9.60
C ASN A 318 -20.70 14.16 8.44
N GLU A 319 -19.99 13.99 7.32
CA GLU A 319 -20.47 13.15 6.21
C GLU A 319 -20.74 11.72 6.66
N TYR A 320 -19.91 11.19 7.56
CA TYR A 320 -20.11 9.88 8.16
C TYR A 320 -21.40 9.80 8.99
N LYS A 321 -21.63 10.78 9.87
CA LYS A 321 -22.86 10.88 10.67
C LYS A 321 -24.11 11.09 9.81
N ASP A 322 -23.98 11.85 8.72
CA ASP A 322 -25.05 12.09 7.77
C ASP A 322 -25.39 10.81 6.99
N ARG A 323 -24.39 9.97 6.65
CA ARG A 323 -24.63 8.64 6.06
C ARG A 323 -25.36 7.72 7.04
N GLU A 324 -24.99 7.75 8.31
CA GLU A 324 -25.64 6.98 9.38
C GLU A 324 -27.11 7.43 9.53
N THR A 325 -27.37 8.74 9.61
CA THR A 325 -28.74 9.27 9.73
C THR A 325 -29.57 9.08 8.45
N TRP A 326 -29.02 9.34 7.26
CA TRP A 326 -29.77 9.24 6.00
C TRP A 326 -30.10 7.79 5.61
N ARG A 327 -29.27 6.81 6.00
CA ARG A 327 -29.53 5.38 5.79
C ARG A 327 -30.47 4.79 6.85
N LEU A 328 -30.59 5.42 8.02
CA LEU A 328 -31.59 5.10 9.04
C LEU A 328 -32.94 5.84 8.82
N ASP A 329 -32.95 6.97 8.10
CA ASP A 329 -34.15 7.77 7.81
C ASP A 329 -34.91 7.33 6.54
N ARG A 330 -34.33 6.48 5.68
CA ARG A 330 -35.05 5.87 4.54
C ARG A 330 -35.98 4.71 4.94
N SER A 331 -36.16 4.49 6.24
CA SER A 331 -36.98 3.46 6.88
C SER A 331 -38.16 4.03 7.67
N VAL A 332 -38.84 5.05 7.14
CA VAL A 332 -40.16 5.53 7.64
C VAL A 332 -41.24 5.36 6.58
#